data_AF-A0A7S3Y319-F1
#
_entry.id   AF-A0A7S3Y319-F1
#
_cell.length_a   1.000
_cell.length_b   1.000
_cell.length_c   1.000
_cell.angle_alpha   90.00
_cell.angle_beta   90.00
_cell.angle_gamma   90.00
#
_symmetry.space_group_name_H-M   'P 1'
#
loop_
_entity.id
_entity.type
_entity.pdbx_description
1 polymer ?
#
loop_
_entity_poly.entity_id
_entity_poly.type
_entity_poly.pdbx_seq_one_letter_code
_entity_poly.pdbx_strand_id
1 'polypeptide(L)'
;KRCVLVMGRSIGTGPAVKLAAREPECAGLVLLAAFTSIKAVAEQMLGKAAMVMVDRWRSVDNIAQVRCPVLLIHGSADQTIPAQHSLELYQAVRHARRDIQIFENLDHNQYNWKTIIRRLEEFFQQFDVRDPSIPHRLLALPREVFEEWGDHGKGCAPPDMWSPFRAVFYGASAASAAGG
;
A
#
# COMPACT_ATOMS: atom_id res chain seq x y z
N LYS A 1 15.15 -12.31 2.71
CA LYS A 1 13.83 -11.66 2.56
C LYS A 1 13.17 -12.25 1.32
N ARG A 2 11.91 -12.66 1.41
CA ARG A 2 11.12 -13.17 0.28
C ARG A 2 10.59 -11.99 -0.53
N CYS A 3 10.53 -12.12 -1.85
CA CYS A 3 9.96 -11.10 -2.74
C CYS A 3 8.43 -11.16 -2.75
N VAL A 4 7.80 -11.03 -1.57
CA VAL A 4 6.35 -11.06 -1.40
C VAL A 4 5.90 -9.82 -0.65
N LEU A 5 5.00 -9.06 -1.27
CA LEU A 5 4.32 -7.92 -0.68
C LEU A 5 2.95 -8.36 -0.18
N VAL A 6 2.60 -7.95 1.04
CA VAL A 6 1.27 -8.18 1.59
C VAL A 6 0.47 -6.90 1.46
N MET A 7 -0.72 -6.98 0.86
CA MET A 7 -1.62 -5.85 0.70
C MET A 7 -2.99 -6.17 1.27
N GLY A 8 -3.58 -5.20 1.99
CA GLY A 8 -4.95 -5.29 2.50
C GLY A 8 -5.70 -3.99 2.30
N ARG A 9 -7.01 -4.07 2.05
CA ARG A 9 -7.92 -2.92 2.00
C ARG A 9 -9.06 -3.10 2.98
N SER A 10 -9.43 -2.03 3.70
CA SER A 10 -10.57 -2.02 4.63
C SER A 10 -10.48 -3.23 5.58
N ILE A 11 -11.49 -4.10 5.60
CA ILE A 11 -11.52 -5.34 6.41
C ILE A 11 -10.28 -6.23 6.23
N GLY A 12 -9.70 -6.28 5.03
CA GLY A 12 -8.51 -7.07 4.73
C GLY A 12 -7.23 -6.57 5.39
N THR A 13 -7.21 -5.34 5.92
CA THR A 13 -6.03 -4.79 6.59
C THR A 13 -5.70 -5.52 7.89
N GLY A 14 -6.71 -5.98 8.65
CA GLY A 14 -6.51 -6.76 9.88
C GLY A 14 -5.66 -8.04 9.68
N PRO A 15 -6.10 -8.99 8.82
CA PRO A 15 -5.31 -10.19 8.54
C PRO A 15 -3.97 -9.88 7.84
N ALA A 16 -3.89 -8.85 6.98
CA ALA A 16 -2.64 -8.44 6.34
C ALA A 16 -1.58 -8.02 7.37
N VAL A 17 -1.95 -7.17 8.33
CA VAL A 17 -1.06 -6.75 9.43
C VAL A 17 -0.63 -7.96 10.26
N LYS A 18 -1.57 -8.84 10.61
CA LYS A 18 -1.29 -10.03 11.41
C LYS A 18 -0.33 -11.00 10.69
N LEU A 19 -0.46 -11.15 9.38
CA LEU A 19 0.45 -11.96 8.57
C LEU A 19 1.85 -11.33 8.54
N ALA A 20 1.96 -10.05 8.21
CA ALA A 20 3.24 -9.36 8.15
C ALA A 20 3.97 -9.29 9.50
N ALA A 21 3.23 -9.27 10.62
CA ALA A 21 3.78 -9.36 11.97
C ALA A 21 4.41 -10.73 12.27
N ARG A 22 3.89 -11.80 11.64
CA ARG A 22 4.37 -13.19 11.82
C ARG A 22 5.45 -13.58 10.82
N GLU A 23 5.45 -12.94 9.66
CA GLU A 23 6.35 -13.24 8.55
C GLU A 23 7.38 -12.11 8.37
N PRO A 24 8.48 -12.09 9.17
CA PRO A 24 9.49 -11.03 9.08
C PRO A 24 10.24 -11.02 7.75
N GLU A 25 10.11 -12.08 6.94
CA GLU A 25 10.72 -12.19 5.63
C GLU A 25 9.96 -11.46 4.52
N CYS A 26 8.72 -11.00 4.75
CA CYS A 26 7.95 -10.23 3.76
C CYS A 26 8.75 -9.03 3.25
N ALA A 27 8.61 -8.73 1.96
CA ALA A 27 9.27 -7.58 1.34
C ALA A 27 8.71 -6.27 1.90
N GLY A 28 7.38 -6.20 2.08
CA GLY A 28 6.69 -5.02 2.58
C GLY A 28 5.20 -5.26 2.83
N LEU A 29 4.57 -4.30 3.50
CA LEU A 29 3.16 -4.29 3.85
C LEU A 29 2.50 -3.01 3.32
N VAL A 30 1.38 -3.15 2.62
CA VAL A 30 0.58 -2.05 2.09
C VAL A 30 -0.84 -2.12 2.65
N LEU A 31 -1.31 -1.03 3.26
CA LEU A 31 -2.63 -0.97 3.90
C LEU A 31 -3.45 0.19 3.35
N LEU A 32 -4.64 -0.11 2.79
CA LEU A 32 -5.58 0.89 2.27
C LEU A 32 -6.81 0.99 3.17
N ALA A 33 -7.19 2.20 3.58
CA ALA A 33 -8.29 2.45 4.53
C ALA A 33 -8.21 1.51 5.75
N ALA A 34 -7.07 1.55 6.45
CA ALA A 34 -6.79 0.65 7.54
C ALA A 34 -7.46 1.06 8.84
N PHE A 35 -7.86 0.08 9.65
CA PHE A 35 -8.45 0.28 10.97
C PHE A 35 -7.51 -0.21 12.08
N THR A 36 -7.59 0.42 13.26
CA THR A 36 -6.80 0.01 14.44
C THR A 36 -7.35 -1.24 15.12
N SER A 37 -8.68 -1.37 15.15
CA SER A 37 -9.42 -2.52 15.67
C SER A 37 -10.73 -2.69 14.88
N ILE A 38 -11.06 -3.92 14.50
CA ILE A 38 -12.34 -4.16 13.82
C ILE A 38 -13.51 -3.95 14.78
N LYS A 39 -13.29 -4.18 16.08
CA LYS A 39 -14.28 -3.88 17.11
C LYS A 39 -14.54 -2.39 17.20
N ALA A 40 -13.49 -1.55 17.13
CA ALA A 40 -13.66 -0.10 17.16
C ALA A 40 -14.51 0.41 15.97
N VAL A 41 -14.28 -0.12 14.77
CA VAL A 41 -15.11 0.20 13.59
C VAL A 41 -16.53 -0.33 13.76
N ALA A 42 -16.69 -1.57 14.25
CA ALA A 42 -18.01 -2.15 14.49
C ALA A 42 -18.81 -1.41 15.58
N GLU A 43 -18.16 -0.91 16.63
CA GLU A 43 -18.78 -0.08 17.67
C GLU A 43 -19.24 1.27 17.11
N GLN A 44 -18.49 1.87 16.20
CA GLN A 44 -18.91 3.09 15.50
C GLN A 44 -20.12 2.86 14.59
N MET A 45 -20.18 1.71 13.90
CA MET A 45 -21.27 1.42 12.94
C MET A 45 -22.53 0.82 13.60
N LEU A 46 -22.38 -0.04 14.61
CA LEU A 46 -23.45 -0.86 15.19
C LEU A 46 -23.74 -0.53 16.67
N GLY A 47 -23.02 0.42 17.26
CA GLY A 47 -23.19 0.84 18.65
C GLY A 47 -23.02 -0.33 19.64
N LYS A 48 -23.90 -0.39 20.65
CA LYS A 48 -23.83 -1.39 21.74
C LYS A 48 -23.93 -2.85 21.25
N ALA A 49 -24.45 -3.09 20.04
CA ALA A 49 -24.53 -4.43 19.46
C ALA A 49 -23.14 -5.02 19.13
N ALA A 50 -22.11 -4.19 18.96
CA ALA A 50 -20.75 -4.65 18.71
C ALA A 50 -19.97 -5.05 19.98
N MET A 51 -20.50 -4.81 21.19
CA MET A 51 -19.80 -5.14 22.44
C MET A 51 -19.55 -6.65 22.62
N VAL A 52 -20.38 -7.49 22.00
CA VAL A 52 -20.24 -8.96 22.02
C VAL A 52 -19.23 -9.48 20.97
N MET A 53 -18.71 -8.61 20.10
CA MET A 53 -17.74 -8.99 19.09
C MET A 53 -16.36 -9.19 19.71
N VAL A 54 -15.79 -10.39 19.54
CA VAL A 54 -14.40 -10.66 19.91
C VAL A 54 -13.51 -9.92 18.93
N ASP A 55 -12.66 -9.03 19.44
CA ASP A 55 -11.71 -8.26 18.64
C ASP A 55 -10.53 -9.15 18.18
N ARG A 56 -10.80 -9.97 17.15
CA ARG A 56 -9.82 -10.90 16.60
C ARG A 56 -8.70 -10.19 15.83
N TRP A 57 -8.90 -8.92 15.46
CA TRP A 57 -8.03 -8.15 14.56
C TRP A 57 -7.68 -6.78 15.16
N ARG A 58 -6.95 -6.82 16.28
CA ARG A 58 -6.26 -5.64 16.84
C ARG A 58 -5.03 -5.30 16.01
N SER A 59 -5.23 -4.60 14.91
CA SER A 59 -4.16 -4.16 14.01
C SER A 59 -3.10 -3.33 14.76
N VAL A 60 -3.51 -2.50 15.72
CA VAL A 60 -2.60 -1.65 16.50
C VAL A 60 -1.54 -2.44 17.30
N ASP A 61 -1.91 -3.61 17.83
CA ASP A 61 -0.97 -4.44 18.58
C ASP A 61 -0.03 -5.20 17.64
N ASN A 62 -0.57 -5.71 16.53
CA ASN A 62 0.19 -6.50 15.57
C ASN A 62 1.16 -5.62 14.75
N ILE A 63 0.76 -4.39 14.38
CA ILE A 63 1.58 -3.53 13.52
C ILE A 63 2.89 -3.10 14.21
N ALA A 64 2.89 -3.03 15.54
CA ALA A 64 4.09 -2.76 16.33
C ALA A 64 5.16 -3.85 16.15
N GLN A 65 4.77 -5.09 15.79
CA GLN A 65 5.67 -6.22 15.58
C GLN A 65 6.14 -6.35 14.11
N VAL A 66 5.58 -5.57 13.19
CA VAL A 66 5.94 -5.62 11.77
C VAL A 66 7.37 -5.10 11.57
N ARG A 67 8.17 -5.87 10.84
CA ARG A 67 9.60 -5.59 10.56
C ARG A 67 9.90 -5.26 9.10
N CYS A 68 8.97 -5.55 8.19
CA CYS A 68 9.08 -5.12 6.79
C CYS A 68 8.59 -3.68 6.63
N PRO A 69 9.08 -2.91 5.64
CA PRO A 69 8.57 -1.58 5.35
C PRO A 69 7.04 -1.55 5.21
N VAL A 70 6.42 -0.50 5.74
CA VAL A 70 4.97 -0.34 5.79
C VAL A 70 4.54 0.92 5.04
N LEU A 71 3.58 0.78 4.14
CA LEU A 71 2.88 1.89 3.50
C LEU A 71 1.41 1.91 3.93
N LEU A 72 0.96 3.03 4.46
CA LEU A 72 -0.45 3.30 4.72
C LEU A 72 -1.01 4.29 3.70
N ILE A 73 -2.16 4.00 3.15
CA ILE A 73 -2.88 4.88 2.24
C ILE A 73 -4.31 5.05 2.76
N HIS A 74 -4.75 6.30 2.89
CA HIS A 74 -6.09 6.61 3.35
C HIS A 74 -6.66 7.83 2.64
N GLY A 75 -7.98 7.95 2.61
CA GLY A 75 -8.68 9.17 2.21
C GLY A 75 -9.10 10.03 3.39
N SER A 76 -8.97 11.35 3.29
CA SER A 76 -9.41 12.27 4.35
C SER A 76 -10.93 12.37 4.47
N ALA A 77 -11.66 11.99 3.42
CA ALA A 77 -13.12 12.03 3.36
C ALA A 77 -13.78 10.66 3.64
N ASP A 78 -13.00 9.67 4.10
CA ASP A 78 -13.50 8.36 4.46
C ASP A 78 -14.40 8.44 5.71
N GLN A 79 -15.71 8.24 5.50
CA GLN A 79 -16.70 8.27 6.57
C GLN A 79 -16.96 6.89 7.20
N THR A 80 -16.40 5.82 6.62
CA THR A 80 -16.59 4.45 7.13
C THR A 80 -15.49 4.11 8.13
N ILE A 81 -14.24 4.42 7.79
CA ILE A 81 -13.07 4.25 8.63
C ILE A 81 -12.34 5.59 8.61
N PRO A 82 -12.43 6.42 9.64
CA PRO A 82 -11.74 7.70 9.64
C PRO A 82 -10.22 7.54 9.47
N ALA A 83 -9.59 8.44 8.70
CA ALA A 83 -8.14 8.43 8.44
C ALA A 83 -7.28 8.42 9.72
N GLN A 84 -7.84 8.87 10.84
CA GLN A 84 -7.25 8.81 12.18
C GLN A 84 -6.75 7.39 12.54
N HIS A 85 -7.45 6.34 12.11
CA HIS A 85 -6.98 4.97 12.32
C HIS A 85 -5.65 4.69 11.62
N SER A 86 -5.46 5.15 10.38
CA SER A 86 -4.18 5.00 9.69
C SER A 86 -3.08 5.87 10.32
N LEU A 87 -3.41 7.06 10.82
CA LEU A 87 -2.45 7.90 11.55
C LEU A 87 -1.98 7.22 12.85
N GLU A 88 -2.90 6.61 13.61
CA GLU A 88 -2.57 5.84 14.82
C GLU A 88 -1.72 4.62 14.49
N LEU A 89 -2.07 3.86 13.45
CA LEU A 89 -1.28 2.72 13.00
C LEU A 89 0.13 3.14 12.54
N TYR A 90 0.24 4.26 11.82
CA TYR A 90 1.53 4.81 11.43
C TYR A 90 2.41 5.08 12.65
N GLN A 91 1.87 5.74 13.68
CA GLN A 91 2.60 6.00 14.93
C GLN A 91 2.98 4.71 15.67
N ALA A 92 2.15 3.66 15.58
CA ALA A 92 2.36 2.38 16.25
C ALA A 92 3.46 1.50 15.62
N VAL A 93 3.88 1.73 14.37
CA VAL A 93 4.99 0.99 13.75
C VAL A 93 6.30 1.31 14.46
N ARG A 94 7.00 0.31 15.02
CA ARG A 94 8.23 0.51 15.83
C ARG A 94 9.52 0.03 15.19
N HIS A 95 9.45 -1.03 14.39
CA HIS A 95 10.64 -1.78 13.97
C HIS A 95 10.90 -1.74 12.46
N ALA A 96 10.16 -0.92 11.72
CA ALA A 96 10.24 -0.83 10.28
C ALA A 96 10.18 0.62 9.80
N ARG A 97 10.70 0.85 8.58
CA ARG A 97 10.38 2.08 7.84
C ARG A 97 8.87 2.14 7.64
N ARG A 98 8.30 3.31 7.90
CA ARG A 98 6.88 3.58 7.75
C ARG A 98 6.68 4.78 6.85
N ASP A 99 5.64 4.71 6.04
CA ASP A 99 5.24 5.77 5.13
C ASP A 99 3.72 5.86 5.11
N ILE A 100 3.19 7.06 4.89
CA ILE A 100 1.75 7.30 4.88
C ILE A 100 1.38 8.35 3.84
N GLN A 101 0.31 8.06 3.10
CA GLN A 101 -0.31 9.00 2.18
C GLN A 101 -1.78 9.18 2.54
N ILE A 102 -2.15 10.40 2.90
CA ILE A 102 -3.56 10.80 3.03
C ILE A 102 -3.95 11.57 1.77
N PHE A 103 -4.98 11.11 1.07
CA PHE A 103 -5.52 11.79 -0.10
C PHE A 103 -6.71 12.65 0.28
N GLU A 104 -6.70 13.90 -0.16
CA GLU A 104 -7.84 14.80 0.03
C GLU A 104 -9.04 14.33 -0.80
N ASN A 105 -10.25 14.48 -0.24
CA ASN A 105 -11.53 14.19 -0.91
C ASN A 105 -11.70 12.75 -1.41
N LEU A 106 -10.93 11.81 -0.87
CA LEU A 106 -11.05 10.39 -1.17
C LEU A 106 -11.94 9.72 -0.10
N ASP A 107 -13.05 9.12 -0.53
CA ASP A 107 -13.98 8.39 0.34
C ASP A 107 -13.66 6.88 0.36
N HIS A 108 -14.25 6.13 1.32
CA HIS A 108 -14.00 4.71 1.57
C HIS A 108 -14.14 3.81 0.35
N ASN A 109 -15.02 4.18 -0.59
CA ASN A 109 -15.32 3.38 -1.78
C ASN A 109 -14.92 4.06 -3.08
N GLN A 110 -14.45 5.30 -3.03
CA GLN A 110 -14.10 6.08 -4.20
C GLN A 110 -12.58 6.19 -4.30
N TYR A 111 -11.95 5.16 -4.87
CA TYR A 111 -10.51 5.16 -5.12
C TYR A 111 -10.19 5.58 -6.55
N ASN A 112 -9.34 6.59 -6.70
CA ASN A 112 -8.63 6.79 -7.95
C ASN A 112 -7.45 5.82 -8.02
N TRP A 113 -7.65 4.67 -8.69
CA TRP A 113 -6.61 3.63 -8.77
C TRP A 113 -5.33 4.10 -9.46
N LYS A 114 -5.38 5.09 -10.36
CA LYS A 114 -4.16 5.65 -10.96
C LYS A 114 -3.26 6.28 -9.89
N THR A 115 -3.86 7.04 -8.98
CA THR A 115 -3.14 7.70 -7.88
C THR A 115 -2.57 6.69 -6.90
N ILE A 116 -3.34 5.64 -6.60
CA ILE A 116 -2.90 4.54 -5.73
C ILE A 116 -1.74 3.78 -6.37
N ILE A 117 -1.85 3.39 -7.64
CA ILE A 117 -0.80 2.67 -8.36
C ILE A 117 0.50 3.48 -8.37
N ARG A 118 0.43 4.78 -8.69
CA ARG A 118 1.63 5.66 -8.64
C ARG A 118 2.28 5.62 -7.25
N ARG A 119 1.47 5.69 -6.20
CA ARG A 119 1.98 5.65 -4.83
C ARG A 119 2.61 4.30 -4.47
N LEU A 120 2.08 3.20 -5.03
CA LEU A 120 2.65 1.87 -4.89
C LEU A 120 3.98 1.76 -5.63
N GLU A 121 4.09 2.28 -6.84
CA GLU A 121 5.34 2.29 -7.62
C GLU A 121 6.47 3.01 -6.86
N GLU A 122 6.19 4.19 -6.29
CA GLU A 122 7.15 4.93 -5.45
C GLU A 122 7.59 4.14 -4.21
N PHE A 123 6.68 3.34 -3.65
CA PHE A 123 7.02 2.44 -2.55
C PHE A 123 7.85 1.25 -3.02
N PHE A 124 7.56 0.73 -4.22
CA PHE A 124 8.27 -0.42 -4.79
C PHE A 124 9.71 -0.11 -5.17
N GLN A 125 10.00 1.13 -5.57
CA GLN A 125 11.36 1.61 -5.82
C GLN A 125 12.29 1.49 -4.59
N GLN A 126 11.73 1.32 -3.38
CA GLN A 126 12.51 1.15 -2.15
C GLN A 126 12.96 -0.30 -1.94
N PHE A 127 12.42 -1.26 -2.70
CA PHE A 127 12.77 -2.67 -2.61
C PHE A 127 13.72 -3.02 -3.75
N ASP A 128 14.83 -3.67 -3.41
CA ASP A 128 15.71 -4.26 -4.40
C ASP A 128 15.09 -5.58 -4.90
N VAL A 129 14.01 -5.47 -5.68
CA VAL A 129 13.36 -6.60 -6.35
C VAL A 129 14.16 -6.92 -7.62
N ARG A 130 15.38 -7.42 -7.43
CA ARG A 130 16.18 -7.97 -8.51
C ARG A 130 16.04 -9.48 -8.48
N ASP A 131 15.12 -10.00 -9.28
CA ASP A 131 15.17 -11.40 -9.69
C ASP A 131 15.85 -11.47 -11.07
N PRO A 132 17.11 -11.94 -11.15
CA PRO A 132 17.81 -12.06 -12.43
C PRO A 132 17.17 -13.06 -13.40
N SER A 133 16.23 -13.90 -12.93
CA SER A 133 15.47 -14.84 -13.75
C SER A 133 14.20 -14.25 -14.37
N ILE A 134 13.74 -13.08 -13.90
CA ILE A 134 12.60 -12.35 -14.47
C ILE A 134 13.15 -11.24 -15.36
N PRO A 135 13.02 -11.34 -16.71
CA PRO A 135 13.47 -10.28 -17.59
C PRO A 135 12.79 -8.96 -17.21
N HIS A 136 13.56 -7.89 -17.00
CA HIS A 136 13.07 -6.54 -16.65
C HIS A 136 12.05 -5.93 -17.64
N ARG A 137 11.68 -6.66 -18.70
CA ARG A 137 10.72 -6.29 -19.73
C ARG A 137 9.26 -6.60 -19.38
N LEU A 138 8.98 -7.28 -18.25
CA LEU A 138 7.67 -7.90 -17.99
C LEU A 138 6.72 -7.15 -17.05
N LEU A 139 6.91 -5.85 -16.83
CA LEU A 139 5.92 -5.01 -16.13
C LEU A 139 5.60 -3.71 -16.90
N ALA A 140 5.76 -3.71 -18.22
CA ALA A 140 4.96 -2.82 -19.04
C ALA A 140 3.57 -3.45 -19.15
N LEU A 141 2.66 -3.09 -18.24
CA LEU A 141 1.25 -3.45 -18.40
C LEU A 141 0.81 -2.89 -19.76
N PRO A 142 0.26 -3.73 -20.67
CA PRO A 142 -0.20 -3.27 -21.98
C PRO A 142 -1.16 -2.10 -21.80
N ARG A 143 -1.06 -1.08 -22.66
CA ARG A 143 -1.88 0.14 -22.59
C ARG A 143 -3.37 -0.18 -22.54
N GLU A 144 -3.73 -1.25 -23.22
CA GLU A 144 -5.06 -1.83 -23.36
C GLU A 144 -5.67 -2.21 -22.00
N VAL A 145 -4.85 -2.69 -21.05
CA VAL A 145 -5.30 -3.04 -19.68
C VAL A 145 -5.80 -1.80 -18.93
N PHE A 146 -5.21 -0.62 -19.18
CA PHE A 146 -5.62 0.63 -18.56
C PHE A 146 -6.78 1.30 -19.30
N GLU A 147 -6.91 1.06 -20.60
CA GLU A 147 -8.02 1.54 -21.43
C GLU A 147 -9.32 0.79 -21.10
N GLU A 148 -9.28 -0.53 -20.88
CA GLU A 148 -10.44 -1.32 -20.42
C GLU A 148 -10.96 -0.89 -19.04
N TRP A 149 -10.10 -0.40 -18.16
CA TRP A 149 -10.48 0.08 -16.82
C TRP A 149 -11.01 1.54 -16.84
N GLY A 150 -11.00 2.19 -18.00
CA GLY A 150 -11.27 3.62 -18.15
C GLY A 150 -12.74 4.05 -18.22
N ASP A 151 -13.71 3.12 -18.24
CA ASP A 151 -15.09 3.45 -18.66
C ASP A 151 -16.21 3.20 -17.61
N HIS A 152 -15.87 3.00 -16.33
CA HIS A 152 -16.88 2.79 -15.28
C HIS A 152 -17.02 3.92 -14.25
N GLY A 153 -16.41 5.08 -14.49
CA GLY A 153 -16.62 6.24 -13.64
C GLY A 153 -15.90 7.47 -14.15
N LYS A 154 -16.67 8.39 -14.75
CA LYS A 154 -16.28 9.69 -15.33
C LYS A 154 -15.04 10.35 -14.70
N GLY A 155 -14.02 10.61 -15.52
CA GLY A 155 -12.89 11.47 -15.19
C GLY A 155 -11.66 11.23 -16.07
N CYS A 156 -11.71 11.66 -17.34
CA CYS A 156 -10.67 11.46 -18.34
C CYS A 156 -9.32 12.10 -17.95
N ALA A 157 -8.23 11.40 -18.24
CA ALA A 157 -6.88 11.98 -18.31
C ALA A 157 -6.45 12.03 -19.79
N PRO A 158 -5.89 13.15 -20.29
CA PRO A 158 -5.54 13.29 -21.70
C PRO A 158 -4.34 12.42 -22.11
N PRO A 159 -4.16 12.12 -23.41
CA PRO A 159 -3.18 11.14 -23.93
C PRO A 159 -1.70 11.49 -23.68
N ASP A 160 -1.41 12.75 -23.39
CA ASP A 160 -0.09 13.30 -23.08
C ASP A 160 0.32 13.12 -21.60
N MET A 161 -0.62 12.75 -20.73
CA MET A 161 -0.37 12.48 -19.31
C MET A 161 0.44 11.19 -19.04
N TRP A 162 0.62 10.34 -20.07
CA TRP A 162 1.29 9.03 -19.99
C TRP A 162 2.80 9.08 -20.31
N SER A 163 3.40 10.26 -20.37
CA SER A 163 4.84 10.46 -20.66
C SER A 163 5.84 10.02 -19.56
N PRO A 164 5.51 9.77 -18.27
CA PRO A 164 6.56 9.48 -17.28
C PRO A 164 7.09 8.04 -17.31
N PHE A 165 6.61 7.14 -18.18
CA PHE A 165 7.23 5.81 -18.38
C PHE A 165 8.66 5.86 -18.99
N ARG A 166 9.27 7.04 -19.11
CA ARG A 166 10.62 7.23 -19.67
C ARG A 166 11.76 7.44 -18.65
N ALA A 167 11.49 7.38 -17.36
CA ALA A 167 12.52 7.35 -16.32
C ALA A 167 12.27 6.10 -15.48
N VAL A 168 13.17 5.13 -15.29
CA VAL A 168 14.60 5.22 -15.00
C VAL A 168 15.18 3.83 -15.31
N PHE A 169 16.16 3.71 -16.19
CA PHE A 169 17.27 2.72 -16.12
C PHE A 169 18.33 3.12 -17.14
N TYR A 170 19.14 4.14 -16.83
CA TYR A 170 20.51 4.20 -17.33
C TYR A 170 21.43 3.90 -16.16
N GLY A 171 21.75 2.61 -16.01
CA GLY A 171 22.94 2.19 -15.26
C GLY A 171 24.15 2.37 -16.18
N ALA A 172 24.84 3.50 -16.05
CA ALA A 172 26.23 3.57 -16.50
C ALA A 172 27.11 3.01 -15.38
N SER A 173 27.44 1.73 -15.52
CA SER A 173 28.60 1.12 -14.90
C SER A 173 29.86 1.85 -15.38
N ALA A 174 30.61 2.45 -14.46
CA ALA A 174 32.00 2.82 -14.67
C ALA A 174 32.78 2.60 -13.39
N ALA A 175 33.19 1.34 -13.19
CA ALA A 175 34.38 1.01 -12.41
C ALA A 175 35.29 0.15 -13.30
N SER A 176 36.61 0.40 -13.17
CA SER A 176 37.74 -0.27 -13.82
C SER A 176 38.26 0.33 -15.13
N ALA A 177 39.18 1.29 -15.01
CA ALA A 177 40.47 1.22 -15.73
C ALA A 177 41.54 2.04 -15.00
N ALA A 178 42.76 1.48 -14.94
CA ALA A 178 44.05 2.09 -14.58
C ALA A 178 44.45 2.13 -13.09
N GLY A 179 44.97 0.99 -12.63
CA GLY A 179 46.16 0.91 -11.79
C GLY A 179 47.11 -0.12 -12.39
N GLY A 180 48.22 0.34 -12.98
CA GLY A 180 49.22 -0.46 -13.70
C GLY A 180 49.98 0.40 -14.70
#